data_AF-A0A9E3S7X2-F1
#
_entry.id   AF-A0A9E3S7X2-F1
#
_cell.length_a   1.000
_cell.length_b   1.000
_cell.length_c   1.000
_cell.angle_alpha   90.00
_cell.angle_beta   90.00
_cell.angle_gamma   90.00
#
_symmetry.space_group_name_H-M   'P 1'
#
loop_
_entity.id
_entity.type
_entity.pdbx_description
1 polymer ?
#
loop_
_entity_poly.entity_id
_entity_poly.type
_entity_poly.pdbx_seq_one_letter_code
_entity_poly.pdbx_strand_id
1 'polypeptide(L)'
;MTTPKYSHLEKVAAFFGQLKQAAPGASDWLADLERRALNKEAGWKADADSYLHGLASAGALSADAAAFCRENLAQCLGSDPGWREFGLPMAWIAVVAAVAVACQALASDVLTLAGLLLLTAIAGGVWASTRPWLDRRNDPRQKRWERPIVIGACALLVPALAYLIPRSVGQGLQLVSIAQFNSDRAAFVADPQGFPMLHKLAREQYGVEVVLGDADQSWASTTVRLPNSSVASMALRPGYCHLSLYRANVLRGFDPISKVDPSLWVQGVMLHEFAHCLDGSRDTPAFGQHGVGARSVAPVDASGVKDLEGLLEAGARPSTQLWREAVADIMAIGFWKLAAPGAAADLVASLRQKRAGDEQDTTHSTMCWIDFADQAAPPPSTAGLFAWADKLRSQAPCDLATDRKLTPAQQWVRNFITTHQP
;
A
#
# COMPACT_ATOMS: atom_id res chain seq x y z
N MET A 1 7.99 -18.66 39.93
CA MET A 1 8.81 -17.60 39.29
C MET A 1 8.48 -16.27 39.94
N THR A 2 9.34 -15.82 40.85
CA THR A 2 9.22 -14.54 41.56
C THR A 2 9.50 -13.39 40.59
N THR A 3 8.54 -12.50 40.44
CA THR A 3 8.69 -11.26 39.66
C THR A 3 9.83 -10.43 40.29
N PRO A 4 10.79 -9.91 39.50
CA PRO A 4 11.90 -9.13 40.05
C PRO A 4 11.38 -7.92 40.82
N LYS A 5 11.91 -7.76 42.03
CA LYS A 5 11.37 -6.88 43.08
C LYS A 5 12.48 -5.94 43.55
N TYR A 6 12.45 -4.71 43.03
CA TYR A 6 13.05 -3.48 43.57
C TYR A 6 14.55 -3.23 43.29
N SER A 7 14.89 -2.00 42.93
CA SER A 7 16.26 -1.44 43.01
C SER A 7 16.32 -0.38 44.11
N HIS A 8 16.46 -0.81 45.37
CA HIS A 8 16.90 0.12 46.41
C HIS A 8 18.43 0.02 46.53
N LEU A 9 19.11 1.16 46.58
CA LEU A 9 20.53 1.28 46.92
C LEU A 9 20.89 0.38 48.11
N GLU A 10 20.01 0.35 49.12
CA GLU A 10 20.13 -0.46 50.34
C GLU A 10 20.11 -1.97 50.07
N LYS A 11 19.31 -2.46 49.11
CA LYS A 11 19.24 -3.90 48.79
C LYS A 11 20.42 -4.38 47.96
N VAL A 12 20.88 -3.54 47.03
CA VAL A 12 22.10 -3.81 46.28
C VAL A 12 23.29 -3.80 47.22
N ALA A 13 23.40 -2.77 48.09
CA ALA A 13 24.44 -2.71 49.12
C ALA A 13 24.36 -3.88 50.12
N ALA A 14 23.16 -4.31 50.52
CA ALA A 14 23.00 -5.48 51.40
C ALA A 14 23.44 -6.79 50.73
N PHE A 15 23.10 -6.98 49.45
CA PHE A 15 23.57 -8.12 48.65
C PHE A 15 25.10 -8.14 48.56
N PHE A 16 25.73 -7.02 48.19
CA PHE A 16 27.19 -6.94 48.11
C PHE A 16 27.86 -7.03 49.49
N GLY A 17 27.22 -6.55 50.55
CA GLY A 17 27.68 -6.75 51.93
C GLY A 17 27.73 -8.23 52.32
N GLN A 18 26.70 -9.00 51.99
CA GLN A 18 26.66 -10.44 52.21
C GLN A 18 27.67 -11.20 51.34
N LEU A 19 27.80 -10.81 50.07
CA LEU A 19 28.73 -11.42 49.13
C LEU A 19 30.20 -11.23 49.57
N LYS A 20 30.54 -10.04 50.07
CA LYS A 20 31.88 -9.73 50.62
C LYS A 20 32.18 -10.51 51.89
N GLN A 21 31.19 -10.75 52.75
CA GLN A 21 31.34 -11.59 53.94
C GLN A 21 31.58 -13.07 53.58
N ALA A 22 30.91 -13.54 52.52
CA ALA A 22 31.00 -14.92 52.08
C ALA A 22 32.25 -15.22 51.23
N ALA A 23 32.86 -14.21 50.59
CA ALA A 23 34.04 -14.37 49.72
C ALA A 23 35.04 -13.19 49.87
N PRO A 24 35.85 -13.16 50.94
CA PRO A 24 36.69 -12.00 51.28
C PRO A 24 37.91 -11.76 50.35
N GLY A 25 38.22 -12.68 49.43
CA GLY A 25 39.46 -12.66 48.63
C GLY A 25 39.44 -11.84 47.33
N ALA A 26 38.32 -11.21 46.95
CA ALA A 26 38.17 -10.50 45.67
C ALA A 26 37.63 -9.06 45.83
N SER A 27 38.25 -8.27 46.74
CA SER A 27 37.73 -6.96 47.17
C SER A 27 37.52 -5.96 46.02
N ASP A 28 38.47 -5.87 45.10
CA ASP A 28 38.52 -4.78 44.13
C ASP A 28 37.56 -5.02 42.96
N TRP A 29 37.49 -6.27 42.48
CA TRP A 29 36.52 -6.67 41.46
C TRP A 29 35.09 -6.63 41.98
N LEU A 30 34.85 -7.04 43.24
CA LEU A 30 33.53 -6.93 43.88
C LEU A 30 33.12 -5.47 44.11
N ALA A 31 34.07 -4.59 44.44
CA ALA A 31 33.79 -3.15 44.58
C ALA A 31 33.47 -2.49 43.22
N ASP A 32 34.13 -2.91 42.15
CA ASP A 32 33.79 -2.49 40.79
C ASP A 32 32.41 -3.01 40.37
N LEU A 33 32.12 -4.29 40.60
CA LEU A 33 30.81 -4.87 40.30
C LEU A 33 29.67 -4.23 41.10
N GLU A 34 29.91 -3.89 42.37
CA GLU A 34 28.97 -3.12 43.21
C GLU A 34 28.73 -1.74 42.63
N ARG A 35 29.78 -1.03 42.20
CA ARG A 35 29.65 0.27 41.54
C ARG A 35 28.82 0.18 40.27
N ARG A 36 29.10 -0.81 39.41
CA ARG A 36 28.33 -1.09 38.18
C ARG A 36 26.86 -1.41 38.50
N ALA A 37 26.60 -2.17 39.56
CA ALA A 37 25.24 -2.47 40.02
C ALA A 37 24.49 -1.24 40.55
N LEU A 38 25.17 -0.38 41.33
CA LEU A 38 24.61 0.87 41.84
C LEU A 38 24.33 1.89 40.73
N ASN A 39 25.20 1.93 39.72
CA ASN A 39 25.04 2.74 38.51
C ASN A 39 24.08 2.14 37.48
N LYS A 40 23.59 0.91 37.71
CA LYS A 40 22.73 0.15 36.79
C LYS A 40 23.36 -0.04 35.40
N GLU A 41 24.65 -0.30 35.34
CA GLU A 41 25.39 -0.57 34.09
C GLU A 41 25.07 -1.98 33.56
N ALA A 42 25.00 -2.18 32.24
CA ALA A 42 24.62 -3.48 31.64
C ALA A 42 25.53 -4.65 32.08
N GLY A 43 24.99 -5.87 32.13
CA GLY A 43 25.76 -7.10 32.40
C GLY A 43 26.14 -7.40 33.86
N TRP A 44 26.01 -6.44 34.79
CA TRP A 44 26.43 -6.63 36.20
C TRP A 44 25.78 -7.85 36.89
N LYS A 45 24.51 -8.13 36.56
CA LYS A 45 23.75 -9.23 37.18
C LYS A 45 24.24 -10.59 36.67
N ALA A 46 24.60 -10.69 35.40
CA ALA A 46 25.15 -11.91 34.81
C ALA A 46 26.57 -12.20 35.34
N ASP A 47 27.38 -11.15 35.51
CA ASP A 47 28.70 -11.26 36.13
C ASP A 47 28.60 -11.71 37.60
N ALA A 48 27.66 -11.15 38.37
CA ALA A 48 27.39 -11.54 39.75
C ALA A 48 26.92 -13.00 39.86
N ASP A 49 26.03 -13.45 38.97
CA ASP A 49 25.54 -14.83 38.98
C ASP A 49 26.64 -15.82 38.57
N SER A 50 27.46 -15.46 37.58
CA SER A 50 28.62 -16.26 37.14
C SER A 50 29.66 -16.41 38.25
N TYR A 51 29.91 -15.33 38.99
CA TYR A 51 30.82 -15.36 40.14
C TYR A 51 30.27 -16.23 41.29
N LEU A 52 28.98 -16.15 41.59
CA LEU A 52 28.32 -17.03 42.57
C LEU A 52 28.40 -18.51 42.15
N HIS A 53 28.24 -18.81 40.85
CA HIS A 53 28.47 -20.15 40.31
C HIS A 53 29.92 -20.60 40.49
N GLY A 54 30.89 -19.73 40.18
CA GLY A 54 32.31 -19.99 40.38
C GLY A 54 32.65 -20.35 41.84
N LEU A 55 32.18 -19.54 42.79
CA LEU A 55 32.40 -19.76 44.22
C LEU A 55 31.76 -21.06 44.73
N ALA A 56 30.54 -21.35 44.30
CA ALA A 56 29.85 -22.60 44.67
C ALA A 56 30.58 -23.82 44.09
N SER A 57 31.03 -23.74 42.83
CA SER A 57 31.73 -24.84 42.16
C SER A 57 33.12 -25.11 42.74
N ALA A 58 33.80 -24.07 43.23
CA ALA A 58 35.09 -24.17 43.91
C ALA A 58 34.98 -24.61 45.38
N GLY A 59 33.76 -24.83 45.89
CA GLY A 59 33.52 -25.17 47.31
C GLY A 59 33.78 -24.00 48.28
N ALA A 60 34.02 -22.79 47.77
CA ALA A 60 34.25 -21.60 48.56
C ALA A 60 32.96 -21.01 49.16
N LEU A 61 31.79 -21.44 48.65
CA LEU A 61 30.48 -21.06 49.14
C LEU A 61 29.60 -22.32 49.29
N SER A 62 28.89 -22.46 50.41
CA SER A 62 27.95 -23.57 50.59
C SER A 62 26.78 -23.47 49.61
N ALA A 63 26.18 -24.61 49.26
CA ALA A 63 25.04 -24.66 48.34
C ALA A 63 23.86 -23.78 48.81
N ASP A 64 23.59 -23.77 50.12
CA ASP A 64 22.52 -22.96 50.71
C ASP A 64 22.84 -21.45 50.66
N ALA A 65 24.10 -21.07 50.92
CA ALA A 65 24.52 -19.67 50.83
C ALA A 65 24.52 -19.18 49.36
N ALA A 66 24.92 -20.04 48.41
CA ALA A 66 24.85 -19.74 46.99
C ALA A 66 23.39 -19.57 46.52
N ALA A 67 22.49 -20.45 46.96
CA ALA A 67 21.06 -20.36 46.65
C ALA A 67 20.43 -19.09 47.23
N PHE A 68 20.75 -18.75 48.48
CA PHE A 68 20.29 -17.52 49.14
C PHE A 68 20.80 -16.25 48.44
N CYS A 69 22.09 -16.21 48.08
CA CYS A 69 22.66 -15.09 47.33
C CYS A 69 22.02 -14.94 45.94
N ARG A 70 21.73 -16.04 45.24
CA ARG A 70 21.02 -16.00 43.96
C ARG A 70 19.57 -15.52 44.10
N GLU A 71 18.88 -15.90 45.18
CA GLU A 71 17.54 -15.40 45.46
C GLU A 71 17.54 -13.88 45.69
N ASN A 72 18.52 -13.35 46.43
CA ASN A 72 18.69 -11.91 46.62
C ASN A 72 19.11 -11.19 45.33
N LEU A 73 20.00 -11.78 44.53
CA LEU A 73 20.39 -11.26 43.22
C LEU A 73 19.19 -11.20 42.25
N ALA A 74 18.30 -12.20 42.29
CA ALA A 74 17.10 -12.24 41.47
C ALA A 74 16.15 -11.06 41.76
N GLN A 75 16.14 -10.54 43.00
CA GLN A 75 15.34 -9.38 43.39
C GLN A 75 15.86 -8.07 42.79
N CYS A 76 17.17 -7.95 42.56
CA CYS A 76 17.76 -6.75 41.95
C CYS A 76 17.38 -6.60 40.47
N LEU A 77 17.09 -5.36 40.04
CA LEU A 77 16.84 -5.04 38.63
C LEU A 77 18.16 -5.02 37.85
N GLY A 78 18.29 -5.91 36.87
CA GLY A 78 19.31 -5.80 35.84
C GLY A 78 18.97 -4.67 34.87
N SER A 79 19.98 -4.21 34.15
CA SER A 79 19.90 -3.18 33.11
C SER A 79 19.81 -3.76 31.70
N ASP A 80 19.73 -5.08 31.57
CA ASP A 80 19.52 -5.72 30.28
C ASP A 80 18.11 -5.39 29.77
N PRO A 81 17.98 -4.67 28.64
CA PRO A 81 16.68 -4.40 28.06
C PRO A 81 16.10 -5.74 27.62
N GLY A 82 15.15 -6.28 28.39
CA GLY A 82 14.44 -7.48 27.98
C GLY A 82 13.76 -7.25 26.63
N TRP A 83 13.48 -8.32 25.88
CA TRP A 83 12.74 -8.28 24.60
C TRP A 83 11.49 -7.38 24.62
N ARG A 84 10.91 -7.14 25.80
CA ARG A 84 9.79 -6.21 26.02
C ARG A 84 10.12 -4.75 25.67
N GLU A 85 11.34 -4.27 25.90
CA GLU A 85 11.74 -2.90 25.53
C GLU A 85 11.88 -2.72 24.01
N PHE A 86 12.01 -3.81 23.25
CA PHE A 86 11.99 -3.79 21.77
C PHE A 86 10.60 -4.13 21.21
N GLY A 87 9.89 -5.09 21.79
CA GLY A 87 8.58 -5.54 21.32
C GLY A 87 7.46 -4.50 21.54
N LEU A 88 7.51 -3.74 22.63
CA LEU A 88 6.49 -2.72 22.93
C LEU A 88 6.53 -1.56 21.91
N PRO A 89 7.68 -0.94 21.58
CA PRO A 89 7.75 0.06 20.51
C PRO A 89 7.28 -0.45 19.14
N MET A 90 7.65 -1.69 18.77
CA MET A 90 7.22 -2.28 17.49
C MET A 90 5.71 -2.51 17.44
N ALA A 91 5.12 -3.03 18.52
CA ALA A 91 3.67 -3.17 18.64
C ALA A 91 2.97 -1.81 18.60
N TRP A 92 3.57 -0.77 19.21
CA TRP A 92 3.07 0.60 19.14
C TRP A 92 3.07 1.16 17.72
N ILE A 93 4.17 1.00 16.99
CA ILE A 93 4.27 1.43 15.60
C ILE A 93 3.21 0.72 14.76
N ALA A 94 3.03 -0.60 14.95
CA ALA A 94 2.04 -1.37 14.22
C ALA A 94 0.60 -0.90 14.49
N VAL A 95 0.24 -0.67 15.77
CA VAL A 95 -1.11 -0.19 16.14
C VAL A 95 -1.37 1.22 15.62
N VAL A 96 -0.42 2.14 15.78
CA VAL A 96 -0.56 3.52 15.26
C VAL A 96 -0.63 3.54 13.74
N ALA A 97 0.18 2.73 13.05
CA ALA A 97 0.11 2.58 11.61
C ALA A 97 -1.25 2.02 11.16
N ALA A 98 -1.77 1.00 11.86
CA ALA A 98 -3.08 0.44 11.56
C ALA A 98 -4.21 1.46 11.75
N VAL A 99 -4.20 2.25 12.84
CA VAL A 99 -5.15 3.35 13.05
C VAL A 99 -5.02 4.40 11.96
N ALA A 100 -3.79 4.81 11.63
CA ALA A 100 -3.53 5.81 10.59
C ALA A 100 -4.07 5.36 9.22
N VAL A 101 -3.82 4.11 8.83
CA VAL A 101 -4.33 3.52 7.59
C VAL A 101 -5.85 3.40 7.63
N ALA A 102 -6.44 2.91 8.73
CA ALA A 102 -7.89 2.78 8.86
C ALA A 102 -8.60 4.14 8.78
N CYS A 103 -8.05 5.18 9.42
CA CYS A 103 -8.56 6.55 9.33
C CYS A 103 -8.60 7.11 7.91
N GLN A 104 -7.70 6.66 7.03
CA GLN A 104 -7.58 7.14 5.65
C GLN A 104 -8.29 6.24 4.64
N ALA A 105 -8.26 4.93 4.83
CA ALA A 105 -8.73 3.94 3.86
C ALA A 105 -10.12 3.36 4.18
N LEU A 106 -10.55 3.38 5.43
CA LEU A 106 -11.76 2.68 5.91
C LEU A 106 -12.77 3.64 6.54
N ALA A 107 -12.91 4.85 5.99
CA ALA A 107 -13.77 5.91 6.55
C ALA A 107 -15.23 5.45 6.81
N SER A 108 -15.68 4.35 6.20
CA SER A 108 -17.01 3.76 6.37
C SER A 108 -17.11 2.65 7.43
N ASP A 109 -16.01 2.03 7.88
CA ASP A 109 -16.07 0.94 8.89
C ASP A 109 -15.76 1.48 10.30
N VAL A 110 -16.80 2.05 10.91
CA VAL A 110 -16.76 2.63 12.26
C VAL A 110 -16.40 1.59 13.33
N LEU A 111 -16.78 0.33 13.14
CA LEU A 111 -16.54 -0.74 14.12
C LEU A 111 -15.05 -1.11 14.16
N THR A 112 -14.43 -1.28 13.00
CA THR A 112 -12.99 -1.55 12.91
C THR A 112 -12.20 -0.40 13.51
N LEU A 113 -12.55 0.86 13.19
CA LEU A 113 -11.90 2.03 13.76
C LEU A 113 -12.05 2.10 15.28
N ALA A 114 -13.26 1.89 15.81
CA ALA A 114 -13.51 1.89 17.25
C ALA A 114 -12.70 0.79 17.96
N GLY A 115 -12.63 -0.41 17.37
CA GLY A 115 -11.80 -1.50 17.87
C GLY A 115 -10.31 -1.14 17.93
N LEU A 116 -9.77 -0.53 16.88
CA LEU A 116 -8.37 -0.10 16.84
C LEU A 116 -8.07 1.01 17.86
N LEU A 117 -8.97 1.97 18.06
CA LEU A 117 -8.83 3.01 19.08
C LEU A 117 -8.86 2.43 20.50
N LEU A 118 -9.74 1.45 20.75
CA LEU A 118 -9.78 0.74 22.04
C LEU A 118 -8.48 -0.04 22.29
N LEU A 119 -7.96 -0.74 21.29
CA LEU A 119 -6.67 -1.44 21.39
C LEU A 119 -5.52 -0.47 21.68
N THR A 120 -5.55 0.72 21.06
CA THR A 120 -4.59 1.80 21.31
C THR A 120 -4.71 2.31 22.74
N ALA A 121 -5.93 2.43 23.29
CA ALA A 121 -6.18 2.88 24.65
C ALA A 121 -5.65 1.86 25.68
N ILE A 122 -5.94 0.57 25.45
CA ILE A 122 -5.44 -0.53 26.28
C ILE A 122 -3.91 -0.57 26.24
N ALA A 123 -3.32 -0.48 25.04
CA ALA A 123 -1.86 -0.43 24.89
C ALA A 123 -1.25 0.77 25.63
N GLY A 124 -1.88 1.95 25.54
CA GLY A 124 -1.54 3.18 26.27
C GLY A 124 -1.48 2.97 27.77
N GLY A 125 -2.57 2.42 28.32
CA GLY A 125 -2.69 2.13 29.74
C GLY A 125 -1.71 1.06 30.22
N VAL A 126 -1.56 -0.04 29.47
CA VAL A 126 -0.62 -1.13 29.80
C VAL A 126 0.82 -0.61 29.78
N TRP A 127 1.21 0.12 28.72
CA TRP A 127 2.54 0.72 28.63
C TRP A 127 2.84 1.61 29.84
N ALA A 128 1.95 2.56 30.16
CA ALA A 128 2.12 3.45 31.32
C ALA A 128 2.18 2.67 32.64
N SER A 129 1.33 1.63 32.80
CA SER A 129 1.27 0.84 34.03
C SER A 129 2.54 0.04 34.34
N THR A 130 3.30 -0.30 33.29
CA THR A 130 4.53 -1.10 33.37
C THR A 130 5.79 -0.27 33.59
N ARG A 131 5.69 1.07 33.62
CA ARG A 131 6.86 1.93 33.75
C ARG A 131 7.35 2.02 35.20
N PRO A 132 8.62 1.65 35.49
CA PRO A 132 9.15 1.64 36.85
C PRO A 132 9.09 3.01 37.54
N TRP A 133 9.30 4.09 36.80
CA TRP A 133 9.29 5.46 37.34
C TRP A 133 7.89 5.97 37.73
N LEU A 134 6.81 5.26 37.37
CA LEU A 134 5.45 5.57 37.80
C LEU A 134 4.99 4.76 39.02
N ASP A 135 5.85 3.89 39.56
CA ASP A 135 5.55 3.17 40.79
C ASP A 135 5.93 4.00 42.01
N ARG A 136 4.95 4.24 42.89
CA ARG A 136 5.12 4.99 44.16
C ARG A 136 6.14 4.33 45.10
N ARG A 137 6.45 3.05 44.88
CA ARG A 137 7.52 2.33 45.60
C ARG A 137 8.93 2.77 45.15
N ASN A 138 9.05 3.39 43.96
CA ASN A 138 10.31 3.85 43.37
C ASN A 138 10.54 5.37 43.52
N ASP A 139 9.50 6.16 43.79
CA ASP A 139 9.61 7.56 44.21
C ASP A 139 8.65 7.86 45.39
N PRO A 140 9.17 8.00 46.62
CA PRO A 140 8.35 8.29 47.80
C PRO A 140 7.70 9.68 47.77
N ARG A 141 8.16 10.60 46.89
CA ARG A 141 7.54 11.92 46.68
C ARG A 141 6.30 11.86 45.80
N GLN A 142 6.06 10.73 45.13
CA GLN A 142 4.95 10.56 44.20
C GLN A 142 3.60 10.55 44.94
N LYS A 143 2.66 11.40 44.49
CA LYS A 143 1.32 11.52 45.11
C LYS A 143 0.46 10.30 44.77
N ARG A 144 -0.49 9.96 45.66
CA ARG A 144 -1.42 8.82 45.52
C ARG A 144 -2.13 8.76 44.16
N TRP A 145 -2.44 9.92 43.58
CA TRP A 145 -3.22 10.03 42.35
C TRP A 145 -2.37 10.21 41.08
N GLU A 146 -1.06 10.42 41.19
CA GLU A 146 -0.23 10.67 39.99
C GLU A 146 -0.19 9.45 39.07
N ARG A 147 0.00 8.24 39.60
CA ARG A 147 -0.01 7.00 38.80
C ARG A 147 -1.32 6.77 38.04
N PRO A 148 -2.51 6.76 38.68
CA PRO A 148 -3.76 6.56 37.94
C PRO A 148 -4.08 7.72 36.98
N ILE A 149 -3.69 8.97 37.31
CA ILE A 149 -3.84 10.11 36.39
C ILE A 149 -2.98 9.92 35.15
N VAL A 150 -1.71 9.55 35.28
CA VAL A 150 -0.82 9.34 34.13
C VAL A 150 -1.28 8.16 33.27
N ILE A 151 -1.72 7.06 33.89
CA ILE A 151 -2.27 5.91 33.16
C ILE A 151 -3.53 6.31 32.40
N GLY A 152 -4.47 7.01 33.05
CA GLY A 152 -5.68 7.52 32.41
C GLY A 152 -5.39 8.51 31.28
N ALA A 153 -4.44 9.42 31.50
CA ALA A 153 -3.98 10.36 30.49
C ALA A 153 -3.36 9.64 29.28
N CYS A 154 -2.51 8.62 29.47
CA CYS A 154 -1.97 7.83 28.37
C CYS A 154 -3.05 7.02 27.64
N ALA A 155 -4.00 6.42 28.36
CA ALA A 155 -5.10 5.66 27.77
C ALA A 155 -6.05 6.54 26.93
N LEU A 156 -6.12 7.85 27.20
CA LEU A 156 -6.98 8.79 26.47
C LEU A 156 -6.22 9.59 25.40
N LEU A 157 -5.06 10.16 25.73
CA LEU A 157 -4.29 11.02 24.84
C LEU A 157 -3.67 10.25 23.69
N VAL A 158 -3.21 9.01 23.92
CA VAL A 158 -2.54 8.25 22.85
C VAL A 158 -3.52 7.89 21.73
N PRO A 159 -4.73 7.35 21.99
CA PRO A 159 -5.74 7.17 20.95
C PRO A 159 -6.16 8.49 20.30
N ALA A 160 -6.34 9.56 21.09
CA ALA A 160 -6.73 10.85 20.55
C ALA A 160 -5.68 11.39 19.56
N LEU A 161 -4.40 11.33 19.90
CA LEU A 161 -3.31 11.76 19.01
C LEU A 161 -3.14 10.81 17.81
N ALA A 162 -3.25 9.50 18.02
CA ALA A 162 -3.20 8.49 16.95
C ALA A 162 -4.35 8.64 15.94
N TYR A 163 -5.47 9.24 16.35
CA TYR A 163 -6.58 9.58 15.46
C TYR A 163 -6.41 10.97 14.82
N LEU A 164 -6.23 12.00 15.65
CA LEU A 164 -6.27 13.40 15.21
C LEU A 164 -5.11 13.75 14.28
N ILE A 165 -3.88 13.28 14.59
CA ILE A 165 -2.70 13.60 13.79
C ILE A 165 -2.83 13.00 12.38
N PRO A 166 -3.02 11.68 12.18
CA PRO A 166 -3.15 11.12 10.84
C PRO A 166 -4.35 11.68 10.07
N ARG A 167 -5.47 11.95 10.74
CA ARG A 167 -6.64 12.56 10.11
C ARG A 167 -6.32 13.97 9.58
N SER A 168 -5.72 14.82 10.41
CA SER A 168 -5.40 16.20 10.05
C SER A 168 -4.31 16.27 8.98
N VAL A 169 -3.26 15.47 9.13
CA VAL A 169 -2.18 15.37 8.15
C VAL A 169 -2.70 14.84 6.81
N GLY A 170 -3.52 13.78 6.81
CA GLY A 170 -4.05 13.23 5.56
C GLY A 170 -5.03 14.17 4.87
N GLN A 171 -5.88 14.90 5.62
CA GLN A 171 -6.72 15.97 5.05
C GLN A 171 -5.87 17.08 4.44
N GLY A 172 -4.82 17.54 5.13
CA GLY A 172 -3.90 18.54 4.61
C GLY A 172 -3.19 18.08 3.33
N LEU A 173 -2.68 16.84 3.31
CA LEU A 173 -2.05 16.23 2.14
C LEU A 173 -3.03 16.07 0.97
N GLN A 174 -4.27 15.66 1.24
CA GLN A 174 -5.33 15.57 0.24
C GLN A 174 -5.61 16.94 -0.39
N LEU A 175 -5.78 17.99 0.42
CA LEU A 175 -6.04 19.34 -0.09
C LEU A 175 -4.90 19.85 -0.98
N VAL A 176 -3.65 19.67 -0.54
CA VAL A 176 -2.46 20.05 -1.33
C VAL A 176 -2.40 19.24 -2.63
N SER A 177 -2.66 17.93 -2.55
CA SER A 177 -2.65 17.05 -3.73
C SER A 177 -3.73 17.40 -4.74
N ILE A 178 -4.95 17.72 -4.29
CA ILE A 178 -6.06 18.17 -5.14
C ILE A 178 -5.73 19.53 -5.79
N ALA A 179 -5.14 20.46 -5.03
CA ALA A 179 -4.73 21.75 -5.58
C ALA A 179 -3.68 21.59 -6.70
N GLN A 180 -2.69 20.74 -6.48
CA GLN A 180 -1.69 20.42 -7.50
C GLN A 180 -2.32 19.76 -8.73
N PHE A 181 -3.18 18.76 -8.53
CA PHE A 181 -3.91 18.09 -9.60
C PHE A 181 -4.72 19.08 -10.45
N ASN A 182 -5.46 20.00 -9.82
CA ASN A 182 -6.25 21.00 -10.52
C ASN A 182 -5.39 21.99 -11.32
N SER A 183 -4.24 22.40 -10.78
CA SER A 183 -3.28 23.24 -11.49
C SER A 183 -2.75 22.53 -12.75
N ASP A 184 -2.29 21.28 -12.59
CA ASP A 184 -1.74 20.50 -13.71
C ASP A 184 -2.80 20.16 -14.75
N ARG A 185 -4.03 19.88 -14.31
CA ARG A 185 -5.19 19.69 -15.17
C ARG A 185 -5.48 20.95 -15.99
N ALA A 186 -5.48 22.12 -15.36
CA ALA A 186 -5.72 23.39 -16.07
C ALA A 186 -4.65 23.64 -17.14
N ALA A 187 -3.38 23.37 -16.82
CA ALA A 187 -2.29 23.45 -17.79
C ALA A 187 -2.50 22.45 -18.95
N PHE A 188 -2.94 21.23 -18.66
CA PHE A 188 -3.19 20.20 -19.68
C PHE A 188 -4.38 20.51 -20.59
N VAL A 189 -5.40 21.21 -20.08
CA VAL A 189 -6.54 21.72 -20.87
C VAL A 189 -6.11 22.88 -21.78
N ALA A 190 -5.14 23.69 -21.35
CA ALA A 190 -4.63 24.81 -22.14
C ALA A 190 -3.57 24.39 -23.19
N ASP A 191 -2.94 23.23 -23.01
CA ASP A 191 -1.89 22.70 -23.90
C ASP A 191 -2.50 22.14 -25.21
N PRO A 192 -2.22 22.70 -26.40
CA PRO A 192 -2.75 22.18 -27.66
C PRO A 192 -2.35 20.73 -27.97
N GLN A 193 -1.24 20.26 -27.41
CA GLN A 193 -0.77 18.86 -27.53
C GLN A 193 -1.33 17.97 -26.41
N GLY A 194 -2.06 18.54 -25.46
CA GLY A 194 -2.75 17.86 -24.36
C GLY A 194 -4.19 17.50 -24.68
N PHE A 195 -5.11 17.79 -23.76
CA PHE A 195 -6.53 17.43 -23.88
C PHE A 195 -7.24 17.98 -25.14
N PRO A 196 -7.01 19.23 -25.58
CA PRO A 196 -7.58 19.77 -26.82
C PRO A 196 -7.35 18.91 -28.07
N MET A 197 -6.20 18.21 -28.16
CA MET A 197 -5.92 17.32 -29.28
C MET A 197 -6.95 16.18 -29.35
N LEU A 198 -7.14 15.47 -28.23
CA LEU A 198 -8.10 14.36 -28.16
C LEU A 198 -9.52 14.86 -28.35
N HIS A 199 -9.90 15.94 -27.68
CA HIS A 199 -11.24 16.51 -27.76
C HIS A 199 -11.61 16.87 -29.20
N LYS A 200 -10.71 17.54 -29.92
CA LYS A 200 -10.90 17.88 -31.33
C LYS A 200 -11.00 16.63 -32.21
N LEU A 201 -10.08 15.67 -32.04
CA LEU A 201 -10.07 14.42 -32.82
C LEU A 201 -11.37 13.62 -32.61
N ALA A 202 -11.80 13.43 -31.37
CA ALA A 202 -13.01 12.68 -31.03
C ALA A 202 -14.26 13.32 -31.65
N ARG A 203 -14.40 14.64 -31.54
CA ARG A 203 -15.54 15.38 -32.08
C ARG A 203 -15.55 15.37 -33.61
N GLU A 204 -14.43 15.71 -34.25
CA GLU A 204 -14.38 15.89 -35.70
C GLU A 204 -14.39 14.57 -36.47
N GLN A 205 -13.74 13.53 -35.94
CA GLN A 205 -13.56 12.26 -36.66
C GLN A 205 -14.57 11.19 -36.25
N TYR A 206 -15.07 11.24 -35.02
CA TYR A 206 -15.95 10.20 -34.46
C TYR A 206 -17.32 10.74 -34.02
N GLY A 207 -17.52 12.06 -33.98
CA GLY A 207 -18.76 12.66 -33.48
C GLY A 207 -19.01 12.39 -31.99
N VAL A 208 -17.94 12.15 -31.22
CA VAL A 208 -18.01 11.80 -29.80
C VAL A 208 -17.47 12.95 -28.97
N GLU A 209 -18.22 13.38 -27.96
CA GLU A 209 -17.70 14.33 -26.98
C GLU A 209 -16.92 13.64 -25.87
N VAL A 210 -15.77 14.21 -25.55
CA VAL A 210 -14.89 13.75 -24.48
C VAL A 210 -14.79 14.85 -23.43
N VAL A 211 -14.89 14.49 -22.15
CA VAL A 211 -14.77 15.43 -21.03
C VAL A 211 -13.62 14.98 -20.14
N LEU A 212 -12.70 15.90 -19.83
CA LEU A 212 -11.64 15.66 -18.86
C LEU A 212 -12.17 15.84 -17.44
N GLY A 213 -12.12 14.77 -16.65
CA GLY A 213 -12.56 14.77 -15.26
C GLY A 213 -11.77 15.73 -14.39
N ASP A 214 -12.43 16.24 -13.36
CA ASP A 214 -11.89 17.12 -12.34
C ASP A 214 -11.42 16.34 -11.10
N ALA A 215 -11.08 17.05 -10.03
CA ALA A 215 -10.62 16.42 -8.80
C ALA A 215 -11.67 15.48 -8.18
N ASP A 216 -12.96 15.81 -8.27
CA ASP A 216 -14.02 15.01 -7.67
C ASP A 216 -14.23 13.69 -8.43
N GLN A 217 -13.86 13.66 -9.70
CA GLN A 217 -14.08 12.53 -10.59
C GLN A 217 -12.83 11.69 -10.84
N SER A 218 -11.64 12.29 -10.82
CA SER A 218 -10.42 11.67 -11.37
C SER A 218 -9.22 11.72 -10.44
N TRP A 219 -9.15 12.63 -9.45
CA TRP A 219 -7.95 12.79 -8.63
C TRP A 219 -7.58 11.49 -7.90
N ALA A 220 -8.52 10.89 -7.19
CA ALA A 220 -8.25 9.70 -6.38
C ALA A 220 -7.82 8.51 -7.25
N SER A 221 -8.51 8.26 -8.37
CA SER A 221 -8.23 7.12 -9.25
C SER A 221 -6.94 7.28 -10.05
N THR A 222 -6.48 8.50 -10.31
CA THR A 222 -5.29 8.71 -11.16
C THR A 222 -4.06 9.17 -10.40
N THR A 223 -4.21 9.66 -9.15
CA THR A 223 -3.12 10.21 -8.32
C THR A 223 -2.72 9.29 -7.18
N VAL A 224 -3.70 8.61 -6.56
CA VAL A 224 -3.48 7.74 -5.39
C VAL A 224 -3.28 6.30 -5.87
N ARG A 225 -2.38 5.57 -5.21
CA ARG A 225 -2.17 4.14 -5.48
C ARG A 225 -3.27 3.32 -4.81
N LEU A 226 -4.40 3.17 -5.50
CA LEU A 226 -5.50 2.33 -5.05
C LEU A 226 -5.45 0.96 -5.75
N PRO A 227 -5.95 -0.12 -5.13
CA PRO A 227 -6.17 -1.36 -5.85
C PRO A 227 -7.08 -1.11 -7.07
N ASN A 228 -6.73 -1.71 -8.21
CA ASN A 228 -7.48 -1.58 -9.47
C ASN A 228 -7.60 -0.15 -10.03
N SER A 229 -6.80 0.82 -9.56
CA SER A 229 -6.77 2.16 -10.15
C SER A 229 -5.72 2.26 -11.24
N SER A 230 -6.08 2.90 -12.36
CA SER A 230 -5.16 3.18 -13.46
C SER A 230 -4.78 4.66 -13.51
N VAL A 231 -3.56 4.94 -13.99
CA VAL A 231 -3.06 6.32 -14.18
C VAL A 231 -3.84 7.10 -15.24
N ALA A 232 -4.58 6.39 -16.09
CA ALA A 232 -5.58 6.92 -16.99
C ALA A 232 -6.74 5.93 -17.13
N SER A 233 -7.96 6.41 -17.35
CA SER A 233 -9.13 5.57 -17.63
C SER A 233 -10.17 6.38 -18.42
N MET A 234 -10.95 5.69 -19.25
CA MET A 234 -12.12 6.26 -19.90
C MET A 234 -13.40 5.55 -19.47
N ALA A 235 -14.40 6.31 -19.05
CA ALA A 235 -15.72 5.79 -18.74
C ALA A 235 -16.75 6.29 -19.77
N LEU A 236 -17.59 5.38 -20.28
CA LEU A 236 -18.74 5.77 -21.07
C LEU A 236 -19.81 6.38 -20.16
N ARG A 237 -20.29 7.57 -20.51
CA ARG A 237 -21.40 8.26 -19.84
C ARG A 237 -22.52 8.48 -20.85
N PRO A 238 -23.75 8.76 -20.39
CA PRO A 238 -24.85 9.06 -21.30
C PRO A 238 -24.51 10.26 -22.21
N GLY A 239 -24.18 9.97 -23.47
CA GLY A 239 -23.89 10.97 -24.51
C GLY A 239 -22.45 11.47 -24.61
N TYR A 240 -21.50 10.98 -23.79
CA TYR A 240 -20.10 11.41 -23.85
C TYR A 240 -19.12 10.40 -23.22
N CYS A 241 -17.83 10.51 -23.52
CA CYS A 241 -16.76 9.79 -22.85
C CYS A 241 -16.12 10.64 -21.75
N HIS A 242 -15.88 10.08 -20.58
CA HIS A 242 -15.22 10.75 -19.46
C HIS A 242 -13.79 10.24 -19.31
N LEU A 243 -12.81 11.11 -19.55
CA LEU A 243 -11.40 10.83 -19.41
C LEU A 243 -10.95 11.21 -18.00
N SER A 244 -10.48 10.23 -17.24
CA SER A 244 -9.70 10.44 -16.02
C SER A 244 -8.23 10.27 -16.36
N LEU A 245 -7.42 11.30 -16.23
CA LEU A 245 -5.98 11.23 -16.50
C LEU A 245 -5.20 12.23 -15.64
N TYR A 246 -4.07 11.79 -15.10
CA TYR A 246 -3.08 12.68 -14.49
C TYR A 246 -1.73 12.55 -15.20
N ARG A 247 -1.37 13.56 -16.00
CA ARG A 247 -0.19 13.56 -16.89
C ARG A 247 1.09 13.14 -16.16
N ALA A 248 1.33 13.66 -14.96
CA ALA A 248 2.53 13.34 -14.20
C ALA A 248 2.60 11.84 -13.84
N ASN A 249 1.47 11.19 -13.55
CA ASN A 249 1.44 9.76 -13.24
C ASN A 249 1.56 8.88 -14.47
N VAL A 250 1.01 9.30 -15.60
CA VAL A 250 1.26 8.64 -16.89
C VAL A 250 2.76 8.60 -17.19
N LEU A 251 3.45 9.72 -16.97
CA LEU A 251 4.90 9.83 -17.21
C LEU A 251 5.74 9.10 -16.16
N ARG A 252 5.31 9.07 -14.88
CA ARG A 252 6.00 8.28 -13.84
C ARG A 252 5.90 6.77 -14.06
N GLY A 253 4.79 6.32 -14.66
CA GLY A 253 4.56 4.90 -14.95
C GLY A 253 5.25 4.42 -16.22
N PHE A 254 6.22 5.16 -16.76
CA PHE A 254 6.86 4.84 -18.02
C PHE A 254 8.35 5.17 -17.99
N ASP A 255 9.17 4.16 -18.24
CA ASP A 255 10.62 4.28 -18.42
C ASP A 255 10.93 3.86 -19.87
N PRO A 256 11.02 4.80 -20.82
CA PRO A 256 11.13 4.46 -22.23
C PRO A 256 12.48 3.81 -22.57
N ILE A 257 12.48 2.91 -23.55
CA ILE A 257 13.71 2.27 -24.06
C ILE A 257 14.66 3.31 -24.68
N SER A 258 14.12 4.41 -25.20
CA SER A 258 14.86 5.50 -25.83
C SER A 258 14.33 6.88 -25.43
N LYS A 259 15.01 7.95 -25.87
CA LYS A 259 14.52 9.32 -25.65
C LYS A 259 13.34 9.62 -26.58
N VAL A 260 12.14 9.18 -26.19
CA VAL A 260 10.89 9.56 -26.85
C VAL A 260 10.35 10.88 -26.26
N ASP A 261 9.66 11.67 -27.09
CA ASP A 261 8.95 12.86 -26.59
C ASP A 261 7.85 12.43 -25.61
N PRO A 262 7.89 12.88 -24.34
CA PRO A 262 6.85 12.59 -23.35
C PRO A 262 5.43 12.96 -23.81
N SER A 263 5.28 13.98 -24.67
CA SER A 263 3.98 14.41 -25.18
C SER A 263 3.33 13.31 -26.03
N LEU A 264 4.08 12.68 -26.94
CA LEU A 264 3.60 11.62 -27.81
C LEU A 264 3.14 10.39 -27.03
N TRP A 265 3.84 10.08 -25.94
CA TRP A 265 3.44 9.00 -25.04
C TRP A 265 2.08 9.28 -24.38
N VAL A 266 1.91 10.48 -23.81
CA VAL A 266 0.64 10.89 -23.18
C VAL A 266 -0.50 10.89 -24.20
N GLN A 267 -0.23 11.30 -25.44
CA GLN A 267 -1.20 11.24 -26.53
C GLN A 267 -1.59 9.80 -26.87
N GLY A 268 -0.62 8.88 -26.96
CA GLY A 268 -0.90 7.47 -27.17
C GLY A 268 -1.77 6.87 -26.07
N VAL A 269 -1.49 7.20 -24.80
CA VAL A 269 -2.36 6.80 -23.67
C VAL A 269 -3.76 7.38 -23.80
N MET A 270 -3.90 8.66 -24.15
CA MET A 270 -5.21 9.25 -24.42
C MET A 270 -5.98 8.52 -25.53
N LEU A 271 -5.30 8.11 -26.60
CA LEU A 271 -5.91 7.36 -27.71
C LEU A 271 -6.26 5.92 -27.32
N HIS A 272 -5.43 5.27 -26.50
CA HIS A 272 -5.73 3.98 -25.89
C HIS A 272 -7.03 4.06 -25.07
N GLU A 273 -7.12 5.02 -24.16
CA GLU A 273 -8.32 5.22 -23.34
C GLU A 273 -9.55 5.58 -24.18
N PHE A 274 -9.37 6.37 -25.24
CA PHE A 274 -10.47 6.69 -26.15
C PHE A 274 -10.96 5.47 -26.94
N ALA A 275 -10.07 4.55 -27.30
CA ALA A 275 -10.44 3.29 -27.95
C ALA A 275 -11.39 2.46 -27.08
N HIS A 276 -11.16 2.40 -25.76
CA HIS A 276 -12.07 1.73 -24.82
C HIS A 276 -13.48 2.30 -24.87
N CYS A 277 -13.60 3.64 -24.95
CA CYS A 277 -14.91 4.27 -25.09
C CYS A 277 -15.56 3.99 -26.44
N LEU A 278 -14.80 4.10 -27.54
CA LEU A 278 -15.32 3.76 -28.87
C LEU A 278 -15.77 2.31 -28.92
N ASP A 279 -15.00 1.38 -28.36
CA ASP A 279 -15.33 -0.05 -28.35
C ASP A 279 -16.62 -0.32 -27.56
N GLY A 280 -16.69 0.15 -26.31
CA GLY A 280 -17.86 -0.03 -25.44
C GLY A 280 -19.13 0.69 -25.91
N SER A 281 -18.99 1.84 -26.59
CA SER A 281 -20.13 2.61 -27.11
C SER A 281 -20.93 1.86 -28.17
N ARG A 282 -20.31 0.88 -28.86
CA ARG A 282 -20.98 0.07 -29.89
C ARG A 282 -21.97 -0.93 -29.31
N ASP A 283 -21.82 -1.26 -28.04
CA ASP A 283 -22.56 -2.33 -27.38
C ASP A 283 -23.50 -1.82 -26.29
N THR A 284 -23.31 -0.59 -25.83
CA THR A 284 -24.10 -0.02 -24.74
C THR A 284 -25.31 0.72 -25.30
N PRO A 285 -26.54 0.42 -24.86
CA PRO A 285 -27.73 1.12 -25.31
C PRO A 285 -27.74 2.58 -24.85
N ALA A 286 -28.35 3.45 -25.66
CA ALA A 286 -28.70 4.79 -25.21
C ALA A 286 -29.83 4.75 -24.15
N PHE A 287 -30.02 5.85 -23.42
CA PHE A 287 -31.11 5.94 -22.43
C PHE A 287 -32.48 5.67 -23.08
N GLY A 288 -33.22 4.72 -22.53
CA GLY A 288 -34.52 4.27 -23.08
C GLY A 288 -34.43 3.22 -24.18
N GLN A 289 -33.22 2.76 -24.54
CA GLN A 289 -33.02 1.61 -25.43
C GLN A 289 -32.67 0.36 -24.62
N HIS A 290 -33.03 -0.81 -25.15
CA HIS A 290 -32.80 -2.11 -24.51
C HIS A 290 -31.83 -3.01 -25.28
N GLY A 291 -31.52 -2.67 -26.54
CA GLY A 291 -30.64 -3.48 -27.36
C GLY A 291 -29.18 -3.33 -26.94
N VAL A 292 -28.53 -4.44 -26.63
CA VAL A 292 -27.08 -4.51 -26.40
C VAL A 292 -26.37 -5.11 -27.61
N GLY A 293 -25.15 -4.65 -27.86
CA GLY A 293 -24.22 -5.29 -28.79
C GLY A 293 -23.25 -6.24 -28.08
N ALA A 294 -22.36 -6.85 -28.84
CA ALA A 294 -21.29 -7.71 -28.32
C ALA A 294 -19.97 -7.56 -29.12
N ARG A 295 -19.74 -6.42 -29.78
CA ARG A 295 -18.57 -6.17 -30.64
C ARG A 295 -17.29 -5.92 -29.83
N SER A 296 -17.42 -5.37 -28.63
CA SER A 296 -16.35 -5.18 -27.65
C SER A 296 -16.10 -6.41 -26.79
N VAL A 297 -16.89 -7.47 -26.98
CA VAL A 297 -16.77 -8.73 -26.24
C VAL A 297 -15.89 -9.68 -27.04
N ALA A 298 -15.04 -10.45 -26.35
CA ALA A 298 -14.22 -11.46 -27.02
C ALA A 298 -15.14 -12.46 -27.76
N PRO A 299 -14.76 -12.93 -28.97
CA PRO A 299 -15.61 -13.86 -29.73
C PRO A 299 -16.04 -15.11 -28.95
N VAL A 300 -15.19 -15.60 -28.06
CA VAL A 300 -15.46 -16.77 -27.19
C VAL A 300 -16.52 -16.51 -26.12
N ASP A 301 -16.72 -15.25 -25.72
CA ASP A 301 -17.67 -14.83 -24.68
C ASP A 301 -18.96 -14.22 -25.24
N ALA A 302 -18.96 -13.79 -26.51
CA ALA A 302 -20.03 -13.01 -27.12
C ALA A 302 -21.38 -13.77 -27.23
N SER A 303 -21.36 -15.10 -27.33
CA SER A 303 -22.57 -15.91 -27.53
C SER A 303 -23.57 -15.85 -26.37
N GLY A 304 -23.13 -15.45 -25.17
CA GLY A 304 -23.97 -15.34 -23.97
C GLY A 304 -24.65 -13.98 -23.79
N VAL A 305 -24.29 -12.96 -24.58
CA VAL A 305 -24.75 -11.58 -24.36
C VAL A 305 -26.15 -11.39 -24.93
N LYS A 306 -27.14 -11.19 -24.06
CA LYS A 306 -28.56 -10.97 -24.42
C LYS A 306 -29.12 -9.65 -23.89
N ASP A 307 -28.53 -9.15 -22.82
CA ASP A 307 -28.94 -7.96 -22.10
C ASP A 307 -27.71 -7.29 -21.48
N LEU A 308 -27.94 -6.21 -20.74
CA LEU A 308 -26.88 -5.44 -20.11
C LEU A 308 -26.13 -6.24 -19.04
N GLU A 309 -26.82 -7.10 -18.29
CA GLU A 309 -26.19 -7.94 -17.28
C GLU A 309 -25.23 -8.95 -17.91
N GLY A 310 -25.66 -9.61 -18.99
CA GLY A 310 -24.80 -10.49 -19.78
C GLY A 310 -23.61 -9.76 -20.43
N LEU A 311 -23.80 -8.52 -20.89
CA LEU A 311 -22.70 -7.70 -21.41
C LEU A 311 -21.68 -7.36 -20.30
N LEU A 312 -22.15 -7.02 -19.10
CA LEU A 312 -21.29 -6.74 -17.95
C LEU A 312 -20.55 -7.98 -17.47
N GLU A 313 -21.23 -9.14 -17.40
CA GLU A 313 -20.62 -10.41 -17.03
C GLU A 313 -19.55 -10.83 -18.04
N ALA A 314 -19.86 -10.79 -19.34
CA ALA A 314 -18.90 -11.07 -20.39
C ALA A 314 -17.73 -10.09 -20.36
N GLY A 315 -18.01 -8.80 -20.14
CA GLY A 315 -17.01 -7.74 -19.99
C GLY A 315 -16.03 -7.94 -18.83
N ALA A 316 -16.43 -8.65 -17.77
CA ALA A 316 -15.59 -8.95 -16.62
C ALA A 316 -14.68 -10.17 -16.84
N ARG A 317 -14.85 -10.93 -17.93
CA ARG A 317 -14.04 -12.12 -18.20
C ARG A 317 -12.64 -11.74 -18.67
N PRO A 318 -11.59 -12.46 -18.24
CA PRO A 318 -10.20 -12.15 -18.62
C PRO A 318 -9.98 -12.09 -20.13
N SER A 319 -10.61 -13.00 -20.90
CA SER A 319 -10.57 -13.03 -22.36
C SER A 319 -11.12 -11.73 -22.98
N THR A 320 -12.23 -11.22 -22.47
CA THR A 320 -12.83 -9.98 -22.96
C THR A 320 -12.07 -8.74 -22.50
N GLN A 321 -11.53 -8.72 -21.27
CA GLN A 321 -10.66 -7.63 -20.84
C GLN A 321 -9.42 -7.52 -21.73
N LEU A 322 -8.73 -8.64 -21.97
CA LEU A 322 -7.58 -8.69 -22.88
C LEU A 322 -7.95 -8.27 -24.31
N TRP A 323 -9.11 -8.70 -24.80
CA TRP A 323 -9.63 -8.29 -26.12
C TRP A 323 -9.84 -6.77 -26.23
N ARG A 324 -10.32 -6.12 -25.17
CA ARG A 324 -10.50 -4.66 -25.12
C ARG A 324 -9.16 -3.94 -25.03
N GLU A 325 -8.23 -4.44 -24.23
CA GLU A 325 -6.86 -3.89 -24.18
C GLU A 325 -6.15 -3.98 -25.53
N ALA A 326 -6.35 -5.07 -26.27
CA ALA A 326 -5.74 -5.26 -27.59
C ALA A 326 -6.16 -4.16 -28.58
N VAL A 327 -7.45 -3.83 -28.71
CA VAL A 327 -7.86 -2.77 -29.66
C VAL A 327 -7.31 -1.41 -29.24
N ALA A 328 -7.22 -1.15 -27.93
CA ALA A 328 -6.74 0.10 -27.40
C ALA A 328 -5.23 0.30 -27.65
N ASP A 329 -4.41 -0.71 -27.39
CA ASP A 329 -2.99 -0.68 -27.72
C ASP A 329 -2.76 -0.56 -29.25
N ILE A 330 -3.51 -1.31 -30.07
CA ILE A 330 -3.42 -1.19 -31.54
C ILE A 330 -3.78 0.23 -32.00
N MET A 331 -4.84 0.82 -31.46
CA MET A 331 -5.27 2.17 -31.82
C MET A 331 -4.20 3.22 -31.50
N ALA A 332 -3.54 3.11 -30.33
CA ALA A 332 -2.42 3.98 -29.97
C ALA A 332 -1.22 3.84 -30.93
N ILE A 333 -0.88 2.60 -31.32
CA ILE A 333 0.19 2.32 -32.29
C ILE A 333 -0.12 2.96 -33.64
N GLY A 334 -1.34 2.75 -34.15
CA GLY A 334 -1.77 3.34 -35.42
C GLY A 334 -1.74 4.88 -35.39
N PHE A 335 -2.09 5.49 -34.25
CA PHE A 335 -1.95 6.93 -34.06
C PHE A 335 -0.49 7.38 -34.14
N TRP A 336 0.43 6.73 -33.43
CA TRP A 336 1.85 7.10 -33.48
C TRP A 336 2.44 6.97 -34.87
N LYS A 337 2.07 5.94 -35.62
CA LYS A 337 2.49 5.77 -37.02
C LYS A 337 2.00 6.89 -37.94
N LEU A 338 0.87 7.53 -37.63
CA LEU A 338 0.35 8.67 -38.37
C LEU A 338 0.95 10.00 -37.90
N ALA A 339 0.96 10.22 -36.58
CA ALA A 339 1.30 11.52 -35.99
C ALA A 339 2.81 11.74 -35.85
N ALA A 340 3.58 10.67 -35.64
CA ALA A 340 5.03 10.74 -35.43
C ALA A 340 5.76 9.52 -36.04
N PRO A 341 5.75 9.35 -37.38
CA PRO A 341 6.32 8.17 -38.04
C PRO A 341 7.78 7.90 -37.64
N GLY A 342 8.59 8.96 -37.45
CA GLY A 342 10.00 8.85 -37.07
C GLY A 342 10.25 8.40 -35.63
N ALA A 343 9.25 8.48 -34.74
CA ALA A 343 9.36 8.06 -33.34
C ALA A 343 8.47 6.83 -33.03
N ALA A 344 7.65 6.40 -33.98
CA ALA A 344 6.65 5.35 -33.76
C ALA A 344 7.27 4.02 -33.30
N ALA A 345 8.37 3.58 -33.94
CA ALA A 345 9.03 2.31 -33.59
C ALA A 345 9.51 2.30 -32.11
N ASP A 346 10.09 3.40 -31.64
CA ASP A 346 10.56 3.54 -30.27
C ASP A 346 9.41 3.58 -29.25
N LEU A 347 8.32 4.26 -29.59
CA LEU A 347 7.10 4.30 -28.78
C LEU A 347 6.46 2.92 -28.67
N VAL A 348 6.36 2.19 -29.78
CA VAL A 348 5.84 0.81 -29.84
C VAL A 348 6.72 -0.14 -29.02
N ALA A 349 8.03 -0.07 -29.19
CA ALA A 349 8.96 -0.90 -28.44
C ALA A 349 8.84 -0.67 -26.93
N SER A 350 8.71 0.60 -26.52
CA SER A 350 8.56 0.97 -25.11
C SER A 350 7.21 0.52 -24.54
N LEU A 351 6.12 0.61 -25.32
CA LEU A 351 4.82 0.02 -24.95
C LEU A 351 4.95 -1.49 -24.75
N ARG A 352 5.57 -2.18 -25.70
CA ARG A 352 5.78 -3.62 -25.64
C ARG A 352 6.55 -4.04 -24.39
N GLN A 353 7.65 -3.35 -24.06
CA GLN A 353 8.42 -3.63 -22.85
C GLN A 353 7.61 -3.40 -21.59
N LYS A 354 6.83 -2.30 -21.53
CA LYS A 354 5.96 -2.02 -20.39
C LYS A 354 4.97 -3.15 -20.16
N ARG A 355 4.32 -3.65 -21.22
CA ARG A 355 3.38 -4.78 -21.10
C ARG A 355 4.05 -6.10 -20.74
N ALA A 356 5.29 -6.32 -21.18
CA ALA A 356 6.05 -7.54 -20.86
C ALA A 356 6.62 -7.55 -19.43
N GLY A 357 6.84 -6.37 -18.84
CA GLY A 357 7.46 -6.23 -17.52
C GLY A 357 6.53 -6.52 -16.32
N ASP A 358 5.22 -6.66 -16.55
CA ASP A 358 4.24 -6.91 -15.49
C ASP A 358 3.58 -8.29 -15.66
N GLU A 359 4.28 -9.34 -15.24
CA GLU A 359 3.83 -10.74 -15.38
C GLU A 359 2.53 -11.05 -14.60
N GLN A 360 2.15 -10.19 -13.64
CA GLN A 360 0.92 -10.34 -12.86
C GLN A 360 -0.29 -9.67 -13.54
N ASP A 361 -0.04 -8.77 -14.50
CA ASP A 361 -1.06 -8.08 -15.27
C ASP A 361 -1.45 -8.87 -16.52
N THR A 362 -2.27 -9.91 -16.32
CA THR A 362 -2.75 -10.74 -17.42
C THR A 362 -3.76 -10.01 -18.32
N THR A 363 -4.40 -8.96 -17.83
CA THR A 363 -5.36 -8.14 -18.58
C THR A 363 -4.66 -7.38 -19.71
N HIS A 364 -3.46 -6.86 -19.45
CA HIS A 364 -2.70 -6.11 -20.46
C HIS A 364 -1.63 -6.96 -21.17
N SER A 365 -1.80 -8.29 -21.20
CA SER A 365 -0.91 -9.22 -21.90
C SER A 365 -1.07 -9.18 -23.44
N THR A 366 -0.98 -7.99 -24.04
CA THR A 366 -1.27 -7.67 -25.45
C THR A 366 -0.10 -7.76 -26.44
N MET A 367 1.05 -8.34 -26.06
CA MET A 367 2.32 -8.22 -26.80
C MET A 367 2.21 -8.80 -28.22
N CYS A 368 1.47 -9.89 -28.40
CA CYS A 368 1.24 -10.45 -29.73
C CYS A 368 0.52 -9.45 -30.66
N TRP A 369 -0.50 -8.75 -30.15
CA TRP A 369 -1.22 -7.72 -30.93
C TRP A 369 -0.35 -6.50 -31.19
N ILE A 370 0.49 -6.11 -30.22
CA ILE A 370 1.47 -5.02 -30.39
C ILE A 370 2.44 -5.37 -31.53
N ASP A 371 3.04 -6.58 -31.51
CA ASP A 371 3.98 -7.05 -32.53
C ASP A 371 3.32 -7.12 -33.92
N PHE A 372 2.07 -7.58 -33.98
CA PHE A 372 1.29 -7.63 -35.22
C PHE A 372 0.97 -6.23 -35.77
N ALA A 373 0.55 -5.31 -34.90
CA ALA A 373 0.25 -3.94 -35.29
C ALA A 373 1.48 -3.14 -35.69
N ASP A 374 2.65 -3.43 -35.11
CA ASP A 374 3.93 -2.81 -35.49
C ASP A 374 4.34 -3.16 -36.93
N GLN A 375 4.02 -4.36 -37.39
CA GLN A 375 4.31 -4.79 -38.76
C GLN A 375 3.25 -4.34 -39.78
N ALA A 376 2.06 -3.97 -39.32
CA ALA A 376 0.96 -3.54 -40.19
C ALA A 376 1.20 -2.15 -40.80
N ALA A 377 0.77 -1.96 -42.05
CA ALA A 377 0.72 -0.63 -42.65
C ALA A 377 -0.26 0.27 -41.87
N PRO A 378 0.08 1.56 -41.63
CA PRO A 378 -0.81 2.47 -40.92
C PRO A 378 -2.11 2.71 -41.68
N PRO A 379 -3.20 3.11 -40.99
CA PRO A 379 -4.41 3.55 -41.66
C PRO A 379 -4.16 4.84 -42.45
N PRO A 380 -4.97 5.15 -43.48
CA PRO A 380 -4.76 6.33 -44.32
C PRO A 380 -5.00 7.66 -43.59
N SER A 381 -5.77 7.66 -42.50
CA SER A 381 -6.07 8.84 -41.69
C SER A 381 -6.53 8.46 -40.29
N THR A 382 -6.61 9.45 -39.41
CA THR A 382 -7.13 9.30 -38.04
C THR A 382 -8.62 8.94 -38.01
N ALA A 383 -9.39 9.24 -39.05
CA ALA A 383 -10.80 8.84 -39.18
C ALA A 383 -10.98 7.33 -39.30
N GLY A 384 -10.06 6.66 -39.99
CA GLY A 384 -10.07 5.20 -40.18
C GLY A 384 -9.38 4.43 -39.05
N LEU A 385 -8.85 5.11 -38.03
CA LEU A 385 -7.95 4.53 -37.04
C LEU A 385 -8.63 3.45 -36.20
N PHE A 386 -9.82 3.71 -35.65
CA PHE A 386 -10.53 2.71 -34.84
C PHE A 386 -10.97 1.48 -35.66
N ALA A 387 -11.49 1.69 -36.88
CA ALA A 387 -11.88 0.60 -37.76
C ALA A 387 -10.67 -0.27 -38.18
N TRP A 388 -9.52 0.38 -38.42
CA TRP A 388 -8.26 -0.31 -38.67
C TRP A 388 -7.80 -1.13 -37.45
N ALA A 389 -7.89 -0.57 -36.24
CA ALA A 389 -7.51 -1.25 -35.02
C ALA A 389 -8.38 -2.48 -34.73
N ASP A 390 -9.70 -2.33 -34.86
CA ASP A 390 -10.68 -3.41 -34.67
C ASP A 390 -10.48 -4.56 -35.67
N LYS A 391 -10.16 -4.20 -36.93
CA LYS A 391 -9.79 -5.17 -37.97
C LYS A 391 -8.51 -5.92 -37.62
N LEU A 392 -7.44 -5.22 -37.24
CA LEU A 392 -6.18 -5.87 -36.90
C LEU A 392 -6.30 -6.77 -35.67
N ARG A 393 -7.03 -6.32 -34.63
CA ARG A 393 -7.33 -7.14 -33.45
C ARG A 393 -7.90 -8.50 -33.83
N SER A 394 -8.81 -8.51 -34.80
CA SER A 394 -9.51 -9.71 -35.29
C SER A 394 -8.70 -10.56 -36.27
N GLN A 395 -7.71 -9.98 -36.94
CA GLN A 395 -6.84 -10.69 -37.91
C GLN A 395 -5.56 -11.24 -37.29
N ALA A 396 -5.14 -10.67 -36.15
CA ALA A 396 -3.93 -11.09 -35.48
C ALA A 396 -4.04 -12.55 -35.02
N PRO A 397 -3.01 -13.39 -35.27
CA PRO A 397 -2.99 -14.80 -34.83
C PRO A 397 -2.62 -14.90 -33.35
N CYS A 398 -3.36 -14.19 -32.49
CA CYS A 398 -3.09 -14.08 -31.06
C CYS A 398 -4.10 -14.87 -30.26
N ASP A 399 -3.60 -15.58 -29.24
CA ASP A 399 -4.44 -16.37 -28.37
C ASP A 399 -5.15 -15.47 -27.35
N LEU A 400 -6.47 -15.58 -27.31
CA LEU A 400 -7.24 -15.11 -26.17
C LEU A 400 -7.01 -16.12 -25.06
N ALA A 401 -6.40 -15.70 -23.96
CA ALA A 401 -6.21 -16.55 -22.80
C ALA A 401 -7.57 -17.12 -22.37
N THR A 402 -7.83 -18.39 -22.71
CA THR A 402 -8.94 -19.15 -22.15
C THR A 402 -8.59 -19.39 -20.69
N ASP A 403 -9.50 -19.04 -19.77
CA ASP A 403 -9.38 -19.19 -18.31
C ASP A 403 -8.21 -20.08 -17.90
N ARG A 404 -7.07 -19.46 -17.56
CA ARG A 404 -6.00 -20.17 -16.86
C ARG A 404 -6.68 -20.76 -15.63
N LYS A 405 -6.77 -22.09 -15.54
CA LYS A 405 -7.30 -22.77 -14.35
C LYS A 405 -6.64 -22.13 -13.14
N LEU A 406 -7.42 -21.39 -12.36
CA LEU A 406 -6.94 -20.77 -11.14
C LEU A 406 -6.31 -21.88 -10.31
N THR A 407 -5.15 -21.62 -9.73
CA THR A 407 -4.62 -22.55 -8.73
C THR A 407 -5.67 -22.68 -7.60
N PRO A 408 -5.71 -23.81 -6.88
CA PRO A 408 -6.65 -23.97 -5.77
C PRO A 408 -6.62 -22.82 -4.76
N ALA A 409 -5.44 -22.21 -4.56
CA ALA A 409 -5.27 -21.03 -3.71
C ALA A 409 -5.93 -19.77 -4.29
N GLN A 410 -5.73 -19.48 -5.58
CA GLN A 410 -6.37 -18.34 -6.24
C GLN A 410 -7.89 -18.52 -6.35
N GLN A 411 -8.35 -19.75 -6.56
CA GLN A 411 -9.77 -20.08 -6.59
C GLN A 411 -10.40 -19.96 -5.20
N TRP A 412 -9.67 -20.33 -4.15
CA TRP A 412 -10.08 -20.11 -2.77
C TRP A 412 -10.18 -18.61 -2.41
N VAL A 413 -9.19 -17.79 -2.78
CA VAL A 413 -9.23 -16.33 -2.55
C VAL A 413 -10.40 -15.68 -3.30
N ARG A 414 -10.60 -16.03 -4.57
CA ARG A 414 -11.75 -15.54 -5.35
C ARG A 414 -13.06 -15.91 -4.67
N ASN A 415 -13.24 -17.17 -4.27
CA ASN A 415 -14.45 -17.63 -3.60
C ASN A 415 -14.64 -16.94 -2.25
N PHE A 416 -13.57 -16.69 -1.50
CA PHE A 416 -13.63 -15.99 -0.22
C PHE A 416 -14.11 -14.54 -0.39
N ILE A 417 -13.59 -13.83 -1.41
CA ILE A 417 -14.00 -12.46 -1.72
C ILE A 417 -15.45 -12.41 -2.21
N THR A 418 -15.87 -13.33 -3.09
CA THR A 418 -17.24 -13.32 -3.65
C THR A 418 -18.31 -13.81 -2.66
N THR A 419 -17.95 -14.62 -1.67
CA THR A 419 -18.89 -15.06 -0.62
C THR A 419 -19.05 -14.07 0.54
N HIS A 420 -18.19 -13.06 0.63
CA HIS A 420 -18.16 -12.09 1.73
C HIS A 420 -18.32 -10.63 1.27
N GLN A 421 -18.81 -10.40 0.05
CA GLN A 421 -19.37 -9.09 -0.29
C GLN A 421 -20.79 -9.00 0.32
N PRO A 422 -21.13 -7.91 1.04
CA PRO A 422 -22.48 -7.67 1.55
C PRO A 422 -23.50 -7.43 0.42
#